data_AF-A0A3N1H425-F1
#
_entry.id   AF-A0A3N1H425-F1
#
_cell.length_a   1.000
_cell.length_b   1.000
_cell.length_c   1.000
_cell.angle_alpha   90.00
_cell.angle_beta   90.00
_cell.angle_gamma   90.00
#
_symmetry.space_group_name_H-M   'P 1'
#
loop_
_entity.id
_entity.type
_entity.pdbx_description
1 polymer ?
#
loop_
_entity_poly.entity_id
_entity_poly.type
_entity_poly.pdbx_seq_one_letter_code
_entity_poly.pdbx_strand_id
1 'polypeptide(L)'
;MSESSRLTVCRGCCCGTVKKHPDVDHMTQLRKFREAVGPQAVTVANCLSFCEFSNVVVVRPARGTGARPVWLGGVLTNEAVDHILDWVAAGGPGRAEMPAGLTDHLLDRPADDSAAS
;
A
#
# COMPACT_ATOMS: atom_id res chain seq x y z
N MET A 1 1.23 -21.25 -9.66
CA MET A 1 0.47 -20.09 -9.14
C MET A 1 1.37 -18.88 -9.28
N SER A 2 1.14 -18.03 -10.27
CA SER A 2 1.95 -16.82 -10.46
C SER A 2 1.86 -15.96 -9.22
N GLU A 3 3.00 -15.70 -8.59
CA GLU A 3 3.04 -14.98 -7.33
C GLU A 3 2.89 -13.49 -7.60
N SER A 4 1.65 -13.03 -7.67
CA SER A 4 1.31 -11.61 -7.88
C SER A 4 1.83 -10.73 -6.75
N SER A 5 2.00 -9.44 -7.06
CA SER A 5 2.32 -8.41 -6.07
C SER A 5 1.25 -8.40 -4.96
N ARG A 6 1.69 -8.06 -3.73
CA ARG A 6 0.84 -8.08 -2.52
C ARG A 6 0.78 -6.70 -1.89
N LEU A 7 -0.26 -6.45 -1.11
CA LEU A 7 -0.47 -5.18 -0.43
C LEU A 7 -0.39 -5.35 1.09
N THR A 8 0.22 -4.39 1.77
CA THR A 8 0.07 -4.20 3.22
C THR A 8 -0.46 -2.81 3.47
N VAL A 9 -1.56 -2.69 4.23
CA VAL A 9 -2.27 -1.43 4.45
C VAL A 9 -2.34 -1.12 5.94
N CYS A 10 -2.02 0.12 6.33
CA CYS A 10 -2.15 0.57 7.72
C CYS A 10 -3.62 0.88 8.04
N ARG A 11 -4.27 0.21 9.00
CA ARG A 11 -5.70 0.43 9.34
C ARG A 11 -6.06 0.31 10.83
N GLY A 12 -5.10 0.40 11.77
CA GLY A 12 -5.37 0.09 13.18
C GLY A 12 -5.26 1.24 14.18
N CYS A 13 -4.13 1.96 14.24
CA CYS A 13 -3.83 2.80 15.41
C CYS A 13 -4.14 4.31 15.26
N CYS A 14 -3.89 4.91 14.09
CA CYS A 14 -3.81 6.37 13.96
C CYS A 14 -4.37 6.85 12.60
N CYS A 15 -3.73 6.47 11.49
CA CYS A 15 -3.73 7.27 10.27
C CYS A 15 -4.42 6.62 9.08
N GLY A 16 -4.87 5.37 9.23
CA GLY A 16 -5.69 4.65 8.25
C GLY A 16 -7.11 4.42 8.75
N THR A 17 -7.64 5.36 9.53
CA THR A 17 -8.99 5.29 10.10
C THR A 17 -9.65 6.67 10.03
N VAL A 18 -10.97 6.69 10.19
CA VAL A 18 -11.78 7.92 10.22
C VAL A 18 -11.39 8.88 11.35
N LYS A 19 -10.63 8.43 12.37
CA LYS A 19 -10.19 9.27 13.49
C LYS A 19 -9.23 10.38 13.04
N LYS A 20 -8.32 10.08 12.12
CA LYS A 20 -7.37 11.08 11.58
C LYS A 20 -7.91 11.74 10.32
N HIS A 21 -8.67 11.00 9.52
CA HIS A 21 -9.16 11.42 8.21
C HIS A 21 -10.65 11.06 8.09
N PRO A 22 -11.55 11.90 8.65
CA PRO A 22 -12.99 11.60 8.71
C PRO A 22 -13.65 11.58 7.33
N ASP A 23 -13.12 12.36 6.38
CA ASP A 23 -13.65 12.46 5.01
C ASP A 23 -13.19 11.31 4.09
N VAL A 24 -12.34 10.42 4.59
CA VAL A 24 -11.79 9.29 3.82
C VAL A 24 -12.46 7.98 4.22
N ASP A 25 -13.12 7.34 3.27
CA ASP A 25 -13.72 6.02 3.45
C ASP A 25 -12.69 4.89 3.33
N HIS A 26 -11.92 4.69 4.40
CA HIS A 26 -10.90 3.66 4.50
C HIS A 26 -11.43 2.23 4.35
N MET A 27 -12.71 2.01 4.67
CA MET A 27 -13.36 0.70 4.58
C MET A 27 -13.64 0.34 3.13
N THR A 28 -14.17 1.30 2.36
CA THR A 28 -14.34 1.14 0.92
C THR A 28 -13.00 0.97 0.20
N GLN A 29 -11.96 1.73 0.57
CA GLN A 29 -10.62 1.51 0.01
C GLN A 29 -10.10 0.09 0.29
N LEU A 30 -10.22 -0.41 1.53
CA LEU A 30 -9.80 -1.76 1.88
C LEU A 30 -10.57 -2.83 1.09
N ARG A 31 -11.87 -2.62 0.89
CA ARG A 31 -12.71 -3.50 0.07
C ARG A 31 -12.23 -3.52 -1.38
N LYS A 32 -12.03 -2.36 -2.01
CA LYS A 32 -11.47 -2.24 -3.36
C LYS A 32 -10.16 -3.01 -3.52
N PHE A 33 -9.22 -2.85 -2.57
CA PHE A 33 -7.96 -3.59 -2.59
C PHE A 33 -8.19 -5.11 -2.56
N ARG A 34 -9.02 -5.60 -1.64
CA ARG A 34 -9.31 -7.04 -1.51
C ARG A 34 -10.04 -7.62 -2.71
N GLU A 35 -10.94 -6.86 -3.33
CA GLU A 35 -11.63 -7.27 -4.55
C GLU A 35 -10.67 -7.37 -5.74
N ALA A 36 -9.76 -6.41 -5.89
CA ALA A 36 -8.84 -6.36 -7.02
C ALA A 36 -7.71 -7.38 -6.96
N VAL A 37 -7.06 -7.53 -5.79
CA VAL A 37 -5.86 -8.40 -5.66
C VAL A 37 -6.14 -9.74 -4.96
N GLY A 38 -7.37 -9.93 -4.47
CA GLY A 38 -7.78 -11.06 -3.65
C GLY A 38 -7.49 -10.82 -2.16
N PRO A 39 -8.38 -11.28 -1.25
CA PRO A 39 -8.26 -10.99 0.18
C PRO A 39 -6.98 -11.55 0.81
N GLN A 40 -6.47 -12.68 0.30
CA GLN A 40 -5.25 -13.33 0.78
C GLN A 40 -3.97 -12.56 0.42
N ALA A 41 -4.04 -11.64 -0.56
CA ALA A 41 -2.92 -10.81 -0.98
C ALA A 41 -2.90 -9.45 -0.27
N VAL A 42 -3.87 -9.17 0.62
CA VAL A 42 -3.94 -7.93 1.40
C VAL A 42 -3.72 -8.23 2.89
N THR A 43 -2.60 -7.75 3.43
CA THR A 43 -2.34 -7.75 4.86
C THR A 43 -2.78 -6.43 5.47
N VAL A 44 -3.60 -6.49 6.52
CA VAL A 44 -3.97 -5.30 7.30
C VAL A 44 -3.03 -5.20 8.49
N ALA A 45 -2.22 -4.14 8.53
CA ALA A 45 -1.32 -3.84 9.62
C ALA A 45 -1.98 -2.88 10.62
N ASN A 46 -1.72 -3.09 11.92
CA ASN A 46 -2.16 -2.17 12.97
C ASN A 46 -1.48 -0.79 12.81
N CYS A 47 -0.17 -0.80 12.61
CA CYS A 47 0.67 0.39 12.34
C CYS A 47 1.80 0.00 11.38
N LEU A 48 2.27 0.96 10.58
CA LEU A 48 3.44 0.84 9.71
C LEU A 48 4.54 1.85 10.08
N SER A 49 4.48 2.42 11.28
CA SER A 49 5.45 3.40 11.85
C SER A 49 5.60 4.74 11.13
N PHE A 50 4.94 4.95 9.99
CA PHE A 50 4.88 6.22 9.24
C PHE A 50 3.55 6.94 9.45
N CYS A 51 3.13 7.16 10.70
CA CYS A 51 1.86 7.83 11.00
C CYS A 51 1.80 9.26 10.41
N GLU A 52 2.93 9.96 10.27
CA GLU A 52 3.00 11.34 9.77
C GLU A 52 2.53 11.47 8.31
N PHE A 53 2.94 10.54 7.44
CA PHE A 53 2.58 10.53 6.02
C PHE A 53 1.14 10.09 5.75
N SER A 54 0.46 9.55 6.76
CA SER A 54 -0.92 9.10 6.69
C SER A 54 -1.22 7.94 5.74
N ASN A 55 -2.21 7.12 6.11
CA ASN A 55 -2.77 6.04 5.31
C ASN A 55 -1.77 5.24 4.46
N VAL A 56 -0.71 4.74 5.10
CA VAL A 56 0.40 4.10 4.38
C VAL A 56 -0.01 2.76 3.76
N VAL A 57 0.40 2.56 2.52
CA VAL A 57 0.24 1.33 1.74
C VAL A 57 1.61 0.87 1.26
N VAL A 58 1.91 -0.40 1.42
CA VAL A 58 3.14 -1.03 0.94
C VAL A 58 2.81 -2.00 -0.18
N VAL A 59 3.37 -1.77 -1.35
CA VAL A 59 3.28 -2.67 -2.49
C VAL A 59 4.50 -3.59 -2.47
N ARG A 60 4.28 -4.87 -2.16
CA ARG A 60 5.31 -5.90 -2.20
C ARG A 60 5.36 -6.51 -3.59
N PRO A 61 6.55 -6.61 -4.20
CA PRO A 61 6.68 -7.15 -5.54
C PRO A 61 6.36 -8.64 -5.58
N ALA A 62 5.98 -9.10 -6.77
CA ALA A 62 5.94 -10.51 -7.12
C ALA A 62 7.27 -11.21 -6.80
N ARG A 63 7.22 -12.49 -6.43
CA ARG A 63 8.45 -13.27 -6.20
C ARG A 63 9.29 -13.36 -7.49
N GLY A 64 10.60 -13.42 -7.31
CA GLY A 64 11.56 -13.58 -8.40
C GLY A 64 11.84 -12.31 -9.22
N THR A 65 11.28 -11.15 -8.85
CA THR A 65 11.54 -9.87 -9.54
C THR A 65 12.84 -9.20 -9.08
N GLY A 66 13.37 -9.55 -7.90
CA GLY A 66 14.50 -8.85 -7.29
C GLY A 66 14.19 -7.42 -6.82
N ALA A 67 12.97 -6.93 -7.04
CA ALA A 67 12.56 -5.60 -6.63
C ALA A 67 12.37 -5.50 -5.10
N ARG A 68 12.49 -4.28 -4.58
CA ARG A 68 12.21 -3.97 -3.17
C ARG A 68 10.73 -3.58 -3.01
N PRO A 69 10.14 -3.75 -1.81
CA PRO A 69 8.84 -3.19 -1.51
C PRO A 69 8.83 -1.66 -1.68
N VAL A 70 7.74 -1.14 -2.22
CA VAL A 70 7.52 0.31 -2.38
C VAL A 70 6.53 0.79 -1.33
N TRP A 71 6.88 1.88 -0.66
CA TRP A 71 6.12 2.47 0.43
C TRP A 71 5.44 3.74 -0.06
N LEU A 72 4.13 3.83 0.14
CA LEU A 72 3.29 4.92 -0.33
C LEU A 72 2.55 5.54 0.84
N GLY A 73 2.77 6.82 1.10
CA GLY A 73 2.05 7.63 2.07
C GLY A 73 0.96 8.47 1.43
N GLY A 74 0.07 9.05 2.24
CA GLY A 74 -0.90 10.03 1.76
C GLY A 74 -1.95 9.45 0.81
N VAL A 75 -2.21 8.14 0.86
CA VAL A 75 -3.18 7.44 -0.03
C VAL A 75 -4.62 7.77 0.36
N LEU A 76 -4.99 9.05 0.33
CA LEU A 76 -6.25 9.56 0.90
C LEU A 76 -7.34 9.76 -0.16
N THR A 77 -6.99 9.69 -1.44
CA THR A 77 -7.91 9.90 -2.57
C THR A 77 -8.25 8.59 -3.25
N ASN A 78 -9.37 8.58 -3.99
CA ASN A 78 -9.71 7.44 -4.86
C ASN A 78 -8.67 7.30 -5.99
N GLU A 79 -8.22 8.42 -6.56
CA GLU A 79 -7.20 8.42 -7.62
C GLU A 79 -5.90 7.72 -7.20
N ALA A 80 -5.40 7.97 -5.97
CA ALA A 80 -4.22 7.28 -5.46
C ALA A 80 -4.46 5.77 -5.31
N VAL A 81 -5.66 5.36 -4.89
CA VAL A 81 -6.03 3.94 -4.79
C VAL A 81 -6.10 3.30 -6.17
N ASP A 82 -6.74 3.96 -7.14
CA ASP A 82 -6.90 3.45 -8.49
C ASP A 82 -5.52 3.30 -9.18
N HIS A 83 -4.62 4.29 -9.02
CA HIS A 83 -3.23 4.17 -9.50
C HIS A 83 -2.46 2.98 -8.89
N ILE A 84 -2.64 2.70 -7.59
CA ILE A 84 -2.03 1.52 -6.96
C ILE A 84 -2.59 0.23 -7.57
N LEU A 85 -3.91 0.17 -7.79
CA LEU A 85 -4.58 -1.00 -8.35
C LEU A 85 -4.15 -1.26 -9.79
N ASP A 86 -4.13 -0.24 -10.64
CA ASP A 86 -3.64 -0.33 -12.02
C ASP A 86 -2.18 -0.80 -12.05
N TRP A 87 -1.34 -0.27 -11.17
CA TRP A 87 0.05 -0.67 -11.10
C TRP A 87 0.23 -2.13 -10.68
N VAL A 88 -0.51 -2.58 -9.66
CA VAL A 88 -0.48 -3.98 -9.22
C VAL A 88 -1.02 -4.91 -10.31
N ALA A 89 -2.08 -4.51 -11.02
CA ALA A 89 -2.63 -5.26 -12.15
C ALA A 89 -1.63 -5.40 -13.31
N ALA A 90 -0.83 -4.36 -13.56
CA ALA A 90 0.27 -4.38 -14.52
C ALA A 90 1.48 -5.23 -14.07
N GLY A 91 1.49 -5.69 -12.81
CA GLY A 91 2.53 -6.56 -12.24
C GLY A 91 3.26 -5.96 -11.04
N GLY A 92 3.11 -4.66 -10.79
CA GLY A 92 3.69 -3.95 -9.66
C GLY A 92 5.21 -3.78 -9.74
N PRO A 93 5.88 -3.54 -8.59
CA PRO A 93 7.29 -3.20 -8.56
C PRO A 93 8.17 -4.27 -9.23
N GLY A 94 9.11 -3.84 -10.07
CA GLY A 94 10.02 -4.72 -10.81
C GLY A 94 9.42 -5.40 -12.05
N ARG A 95 8.12 -5.23 -12.33
CA ARG A 95 7.48 -5.74 -13.56
C ARG A 95 6.77 -4.65 -14.36
N ALA A 96 6.25 -3.63 -13.68
CA ALA A 96 5.64 -2.46 -14.29
C ALA A 96 6.30 -1.18 -13.76
N GLU A 97 6.43 -0.18 -14.63
CA GLU A 97 6.85 1.16 -14.25
C GLU A 97 5.84 1.77 -13.26
N MET A 98 6.34 2.51 -12.28
CA MET A 98 5.47 3.16 -11.29
C MET A 98 4.73 4.33 -11.97
N PRO A 99 3.39 4.42 -11.85
CA PRO A 99 2.63 5.54 -12.38
C PRO A 99 3.13 6.88 -11.82
N ALA A 100 3.20 7.90 -12.67
CA ALA A 100 3.63 9.24 -12.26
C ALA A 100 2.80 9.81 -11.10
N GLY A 101 1.50 9.51 -11.07
CA GLY A 101 0.58 9.89 -9.99
C GLY A 101 0.87 9.25 -8.63
N LEU A 102 1.84 8.33 -8.53
CA LEU A 102 2.32 7.78 -7.25
C LEU A 102 3.65 8.40 -6.78
N THR A 103 4.27 9.26 -7.58
CA THR A 103 5.59 9.84 -7.25
C THR A 103 5.54 10.67 -5.98
N ASP A 104 4.53 11.53 -5.82
CA ASP A 104 4.33 12.36 -4.63
C ASP A 104 3.96 11.56 -3.37
N HIS A 105 3.59 10.29 -3.55
CA HIS A 105 3.26 9.38 -2.46
C HIS A 105 4.47 8.57 -1.98
N LEU A 106 5.60 8.59 -2.72
CA LEU A 106 6.74 7.73 -2.45
C LEU A 106 7.42 8.08 -1.12
N LEU A 107 7.54 7.08 -0.25
CA LEU A 107 8.28 7.18 1.00
C LEU A 107 9.61 6.44 0.87
N ASP A 108 10.66 7.00 1.45
CA ASP A 108 11.92 6.27 1.60
C ASP A 108 11.66 5.06 2.50
N ARG A 109 12.08 3.88 2.04
CA ARG A 109 11.91 2.65 2.81
C ARG A 109 12.66 2.86 4.13
N PRO A 110 12.07 2.58 5.31
CA PRO A 110 12.84 2.56 6.53
C PRO A 110 13.97 1.54 6.35
N ALA A 111 15.20 1.93 6.70
CA ALA A 111 16.25 0.94 6.95
C ALA A 111 15.64 -0.14 7.84
N ASP A 112 15.88 -1.41 7.51
CA ASP A 112 15.28 -2.53 8.21
C ASP A 112 15.59 -2.44 9.71
N ASP A 113 14.67 -1.85 10.46
CA ASP A 113 14.68 -1.98 11.90
C ASP A 113 14.00 -3.31 12.15
N SER A 114 14.84 -4.34 12.15
CA SER A 114 14.55 -5.62 12.77
C SER A 114 14.27 -5.40 14.27
N ALA A 115 13.18 -4.71 14.62
CA ALA A 115 12.61 -4.61 15.96
C ALA A 115 11.18 -4.05 15.90
N ALA A 116 10.21 -4.94 15.66
CA ALA A 116 8.93 -4.80 16.34
C ALA A 116 8.68 -6.16 17.00
N SER A 117 8.85 -6.15 18.33
CA SER A 117 8.78 -7.28 19.27
C SER A 117 7.55 -8.16 19.14
#